data_AF-A0A1G8YNX7-F1
#
_entry.id   AF-A0A1G8YNX7-F1
#
_cell.length_a   1.000
_cell.length_b   1.000
_cell.length_c   1.000
_cell.angle_alpha   90.00
_cell.angle_beta   90.00
_cell.angle_gamma   90.00
#
_symmetry.space_group_name_H-M   'P 1'
#
loop_
_entity.id
_entity.type
_entity.pdbx_description
1 polymer ?
#
loop_
_entity_poly.entity_id
_entity_poly.type
_entity_poly.pdbx_seq_one_letter_code
_entity_poly.pdbx_strand_id
1 'polypeptide(L)' 'MSVKAMMANILQDQMRLRGVHALSSSDYEEIVELLIEQLRELELSLAAKELADKREP' A
#
# COMPACT_ATOMS: atom_id res chain seq x y z
N MET A 1 0.59 -14.25 11.52
CA MET A 1 0.68 -12.78 11.33
C MET A 1 0.63 -12.53 9.83
N SER A 2 -0.36 -11.79 9.32
CA SER A 2 -0.47 -11.51 7.88
C SER A 2 0.50 -10.40 7.48
N VAL A 3 0.87 -10.34 6.19
CA VAL A 3 1.71 -9.27 5.63
C VAL A 3 1.07 -7.90 5.87
N LYS A 4 -0.26 -7.79 5.69
CA LYS A 4 -1.03 -6.56 5.99
C LYS A 4 -0.86 -6.12 7.44
N ALA A 5 -1.02 -7.04 8.40
CA ALA A 5 -0.87 -6.73 9.83
C ALA A 5 0.57 -6.31 10.16
N MET A 6 1.57 -6.95 9.54
CA MET A 6 2.98 -6.55 9.68
C MET A 6 3.21 -5.13 9.16
N MET A 7 2.68 -4.79 7.99
CA MET A 7 2.79 -3.44 7.42
C MET A 7 2.09 -2.39 8.27
N ALA A 8 0.90 -2.70 8.81
CA ALA A 8 0.16 -1.80 9.69
C ALA A 8 0.95 -1.50 10.98
N ASN A 9 1.56 -2.53 11.58
CA ASN A 9 2.43 -2.37 12.74
C ASN A 9 3.65 -1.50 12.44
N ILE A 10 4.32 -1.73 11.30
CA ILE A 10 5.45 -0.89 10.88
C ILE A 10 5.01 0.57 10.71
N LEU A 11 3.88 0.81 10.04
CA LEU A 11 3.35 2.16 9.84
C LEU A 11 3.04 2.84 11.18
N GLN A 12 2.39 2.11 12.10
CA GLN A 12 2.07 2.59 13.44
C GLN A 12 3.33 2.99 14.21
N ASP A 13 4.36 2.14 14.22
CA ASP A 13 5.62 2.43 14.91
C ASP A 13 6.31 3.66 14.30
N GLN A 14 6.33 3.77 12.98
CA GLN A 14 6.91 4.91 12.28
C GLN A 14 6.17 6.22 12.57
N MET A 15 4.84 6.19 12.67
CA MET A 15 4.04 7.37 13.02
C MET A 15 4.24 7.78 14.47
N ARG A 16 4.30 6.83 15.40
CA ARG A 16 4.59 7.09 16.82
C ARG A 16 5.97 7.69 17.02
N LEU A 17 6.99 7.20 16.31
CA LEU A 17 8.35 7.77 16.33
C LEU A 17 8.38 9.25 15.89
N ARG A 18 7.39 9.69 15.10
CA ARG A 18 7.24 11.07 14.63
C ARG A 18 6.27 11.89 15.50
N GLY A 19 5.83 11.36 16.64
CA GLY A 19 4.91 12.03 17.56
C GLY A 19 3.43 12.00 17.13
N VAL A 20 3.08 11.18 16.14
CA VAL A 20 1.69 11.01 15.71
C VAL A 20 1.04 9.92 16.55
N HIS A 21 0.11 10.32 17.41
CA HIS A 21 -0.60 9.44 18.34
C HIS A 21 -2.13 9.49 18.20
N ALA A 22 -2.65 10.27 17.24
CA ALA A 22 -4.08 10.49 17.07
C ALA A 22 -4.80 9.31 16.37
N LEU A 23 -4.06 8.41 15.72
CA LEU A 23 -4.60 7.30 14.96
C LEU A 23 -4.70 6.04 15.83
N SER A 24 -5.82 5.34 15.68
CA SER A 24 -6.08 4.02 16.23
C SER A 24 -5.38 2.93 15.42
N SER A 25 -5.28 1.72 15.98
CA SER A 25 -4.73 0.57 15.26
C SER A 25 -5.51 0.24 13.97
N SER A 26 -6.83 0.39 13.98
CA SER A 26 -7.66 0.16 12.79
C SER A 26 -7.40 1.17 11.68
N ASP A 27 -7.08 2.43 12.02
CA ASP A 27 -6.74 3.43 11.01
C ASP A 27 -5.50 3.02 10.21
N TYR A 28 -4.50 2.43 10.88
CA TYR A 28 -3.31 1.92 10.21
C TYR A 28 -3.61 0.71 9.30
N GLU A 29 -4.51 -0.16 9.72
CA GLU A 29 -4.94 -1.29 8.89
C GLU A 29 -5.71 -0.83 7.64
N GLU A 30 -6.56 0.20 7.76
CA GLU A 30 -7.27 0.82 6.64
C GLU A 30 -6.31 1.52 5.68
N ILE A 31 -5.36 2.30 6.19
CA ILE A 31 -4.33 2.96 5.37
C ILE A 31 -3.53 1.92 4.57
N VAL A 32 -3.12 0.82 5.20
CA VAL A 32 -2.38 -0.24 4.52
C VAL A 32 -3.23 -0.93 3.45
N GLU A 33 -4.53 -1.15 3.70
CA GLU A 33 -5.43 -1.70 2.68
C GLU A 33 -5.49 -0.80 1.44
N LEU A 34 -5.69 0.51 1.65
CA LEU A 34 -5.74 1.48 0.56
C LEU A 34 -4.44 1.50 -0.25
N LEU A 35 -3.29 1.42 0.43
CA LEU A 35 -1.99 1.36 -0.25
C LEU A 35 -1.83 0.09 -1.07
N ILE A 36 -2.29 -1.06 -0.57
CA ILE A 36 -2.24 -2.33 -1.31
C ILE A 36 -3.12 -2.27 -2.57
N GLU A 37 -4.32 -1.71 -2.48
CA GLU A 37 -5.19 -1.56 -3.64
C GLU A 37 -4.60 -0.61 -4.69
N GLN A 38 -4.04 0.53 -4.28
CA GLN A 38 -3.36 1.45 -5.21
C GLN A 38 -2.14 0.80 -5.88
N LEU A 39 -1.37 -0.03 -5.16
CA LEU A 39 -0.26 -0.78 -5.74
C LEU A 39 -0.74 -1.78 -6.79
N ARG A 40 -1.84 -2.51 -6.53
CA ARG A 40 -2.44 -3.42 -7.52
C ARG A 40 -2.92 -2.69 -8.76
N GLU A 41 -3.59 -1.55 -8.60
CA GLU A 41 -4.02 -0.71 -9.73
C GLU A 41 -2.83 -0.22 -10.56
N LEU A 42 -1.74 0.15 -9.89
CA LEU A 42 -0.50 0.56 -10.56
C LEU A 42 0.13 -0.61 -11.33
N GLU A 43 0.25 -1.79 -10.72
CA GLU A 43 0.78 -2.99 -11.35
C GLU A 43 -0.03 -3.37 -12.60
N LEU A 44 -1.36 -3.33 -12.53
CA LEU A 44 -2.25 -3.56 -13.67
C LEU A 44 -2.04 -2.52 -14.78
N SER A 45 -1.93 -1.25 -14.41
CA SER A 45 -1.70 -0.16 -15.36
C SER A 45 -0.35 -0.28 -16.07
N LEU A 46 0.69 -0.70 -15.36
CA LEU A 46 2.01 -0.95 -15.92
C LEU A 46 2.00 -2.16 -16.86
N ALA A 47 1.36 -3.27 -16.46
CA ALA A 47 1.21 -4.44 -17.31
C ALA A 47 0.43 -4.12 -18.60
N ALA A 48 -0.61 -3.30 -18.51
CA ALA A 48 -1.38 -2.87 -19.68
C ALA A 48 -0.53 -2.05 -20.66
N LYS A 49 0.33 -1.15 -20.15
CA LYS A 49 1.28 -0.38 -20.98
C LYS A 49 2.31 -1.28 -21.64
N GLU A 50 2.91 -2.21 -20.89
CA GLU A 50 3.90 -3.14 -21.45
C GLU A 50 3.31 -4.01 -22.58
N LEU A 51 2.04 -4.40 -22.47
CA LEU A 51 1.32 -5.11 -23.53
C LEU A 51 1.01 -4.23 -24.74
N ALA A 52 0.79 -2.93 -24.55
CA ALA A 52 0.57 -1.97 -25.63
C ALA A 52 1.87 -1.70 -26.40
N ASP A 53 2.98 -1.47 -25.69
CA ASP A 53 4.30 -1.20 -26.29
C ASP A 53 4.81 -2.40 -27.13
N LYS A 54 4.46 -3.64 -26.73
CA LYS A 54 4.79 -4.86 -27.51
C LYS A 54 3.92 -5.08 -28.74
N ARG A 55 2.86 -4.29 -28.94
CA ARG A 55 1.91 -4.41 -30.06
C ARG A 55 2.12 -3.37 -31.17
N GLU A 56 3.03 -2.42 -31.01
CA GLU A 56 3.43 -1.53 -32.09
C GLU A 56 4.45 -2.23 -33.02
N PRO A 57 4.26 -2.21 -34.36
CA PRO A 57 5.14 -2.85 -35.34
C PRO A 57 6.41 -2.06 -35.65
#